data_AF-A4EQN4-F1
#
_entry.id   AF-A4EQN4-F1
#
_cell.length_a   1.000
_cell.length_b   1.000
_cell.length_c   1.000
_cell.angle_alpha   90.00
_cell.angle_beta   90.00
_cell.angle_gamma   90.00
#
_symmetry.space_group_name_H-M   'P 1'
#
loop_
_entity.id
_entity.type
_entity.pdbx_description
1 polymer ?
#
loop_
_entity_poly.entity_id
_entity_poly.type
_entity_poly.pdbx_seq_one_letter_code
_entity_poly.pdbx_strand_id
1 'polypeptide(L)'
;MPEVTFVPGPDSHRAYRDALGCFGTGITVITTQTVDGPLAITVNSFTSVSLDPPLLLWCPAQSSLRHDTFVNAERFAIHVLAEGQFEMAQHFAKNGEAFDTVNWHLSAEKTPYLPGAIARFECKKFADYPGGDHTIILGEVTSVTTTPGKGLIFKRGQYGGFLEQP
;
A
#
# COMPACT_ATOMS: atom_id res chain seq x y z
N MET A 1 -16.41 4.23 28.94
CA MET A 1 -17.30 3.90 27.79
C MET A 1 -17.63 2.42 27.90
N PRO A 2 -18.87 1.98 27.61
CA PRO A 2 -19.22 0.57 27.68
C PRO A 2 -18.54 -0.22 26.57
N GLU A 3 -18.19 -1.47 26.87
CA GLU A 3 -17.78 -2.45 25.86
C GLU A 3 -18.97 -2.80 24.97
N VAL A 4 -18.74 -2.89 23.66
CA VAL A 4 -19.78 -3.18 22.66
C VAL A 4 -19.32 -4.36 21.81
N THR A 5 -20.17 -5.39 21.73
CA THR A 5 -19.98 -6.56 20.86
C THR A 5 -21.06 -6.57 19.79
N PHE A 6 -20.68 -6.81 18.53
CA PHE A 6 -21.61 -6.93 17.41
C PHE A 6 -21.10 -7.97 16.39
N VAL A 7 -22.02 -8.51 15.58
CA VAL A 7 -21.68 -9.39 14.45
C VAL A 7 -21.58 -8.56 13.17
N PRO A 8 -20.49 -8.67 12.39
CA PRO A 8 -20.38 -8.00 11.09
C PRO A 8 -21.48 -8.44 10.11
N GLY A 9 -22.13 -7.47 9.46
CA GLY A 9 -23.19 -7.68 8.46
C GLY A 9 -23.67 -6.35 7.87
N PRO A 10 -24.67 -6.35 6.97
CA PRO A 10 -25.12 -5.15 6.25
C PRO A 10 -25.45 -3.96 7.16
N ASP A 11 -26.12 -4.22 8.30
CA ASP A 11 -26.52 -3.18 9.25
C ASP A 11 -25.37 -2.68 10.15
N SER A 12 -24.24 -3.40 10.19
CA SER A 12 -23.07 -3.10 11.02
C SER A 12 -21.81 -2.79 10.22
N HIS A 13 -21.89 -2.65 8.88
CA HIS A 13 -20.74 -2.36 8.02
C HIS A 13 -19.93 -1.14 8.45
N ARG A 14 -20.59 -0.07 8.91
CA ARG A 14 -19.89 1.12 9.39
C ARG A 14 -19.10 0.82 10.68
N ALA A 15 -19.75 0.16 11.64
CA ALA A 15 -19.12 -0.24 12.89
C ALA A 15 -17.94 -1.20 12.65
N TYR A 16 -18.07 -2.13 11.71
CA TYR A 16 -16.98 -3.04 11.34
C TYR A 16 -15.79 -2.29 10.72
N ARG A 17 -16.03 -1.36 9.77
CA ARG A 17 -14.95 -0.52 9.21
C ARG A 17 -14.27 0.35 10.27
N ASP A 18 -15.04 0.94 11.19
CA ASP A 18 -14.50 1.75 12.27
C ASP A 18 -13.66 0.90 13.26
N ALA A 19 -14.07 -0.36 13.51
CA ALA A 19 -13.31 -1.32 14.31
C ALA A 19 -11.98 -1.71 13.63
N LEU A 20 -11.99 -2.01 12.32
CA LEU A 20 -10.77 -2.28 11.54
C LEU A 20 -9.80 -1.09 11.59
N GLY A 21 -10.32 0.13 11.50
CA GLY A 21 -9.53 1.37 11.58
C GLY A 21 -8.89 1.63 12.96
N CYS A 22 -9.19 0.83 13.99
CA CYS A 22 -8.48 0.92 15.27
C CYS A 22 -7.03 0.43 15.17
N PHE A 23 -6.74 -0.49 14.23
CA PHE A 23 -5.39 -0.89 13.90
C PHE A 23 -4.72 0.21 13.07
N GLY A 24 -3.76 0.92 13.68
CA GLY A 24 -3.01 1.96 12.99
C GLY A 24 -1.97 1.35 12.05
N THR A 25 -1.92 1.84 10.82
CA THR A 25 -1.03 1.32 9.77
C THR A 25 -0.12 2.44 9.26
N GLY A 26 1.02 2.05 8.69
CA GLY A 26 1.68 2.94 7.73
C GLY A 26 0.82 3.13 6.48
N ILE A 27 1.23 4.05 5.62
CA ILE A 27 0.65 4.21 4.27
C ILE A 27 1.70 3.85 3.23
N THR A 28 1.28 3.08 2.23
CA THR A 28 2.12 2.73 1.10
C THR A 28 1.51 3.16 -0.24
N VAL A 29 2.37 3.43 -1.21
CA VAL A 29 2.01 3.52 -2.62
C VAL A 29 2.68 2.38 -3.36
N ILE A 30 1.90 1.57 -4.06
CA ILE A 30 2.41 0.52 -4.93
C ILE A 30 2.39 1.02 -6.35
N THR A 31 3.47 0.77 -7.08
CA THR A 31 3.61 1.14 -8.49
C THR A 31 3.94 -0.08 -9.33
N THR A 32 3.51 -0.07 -10.58
CA THR A 32 3.89 -1.06 -11.60
C THR A 32 3.96 -0.39 -12.97
N GLN A 33 4.70 -1.01 -13.91
CA GLN A 33 4.77 -0.54 -15.29
C GLN A 33 3.69 -1.24 -16.11
N THR A 34 2.93 -0.47 -16.89
CA THR A 34 1.98 -0.99 -17.88
C THR A 34 2.43 -0.63 -19.30
N VAL A 35 1.70 -1.11 -20.31
CA VAL A 35 1.93 -0.75 -21.71
C VAL A 35 1.65 0.73 -22.00
N ASP A 36 0.72 1.34 -21.26
CA ASP A 36 0.30 2.74 -21.45
C ASP A 36 1.08 3.72 -20.56
N GLY A 37 1.87 3.20 -19.63
CA GLY A 37 2.64 4.01 -18.68
C GLY A 37 2.69 3.43 -17.27
N PRO A 38 3.31 4.14 -16.32
CA PRO A 38 3.30 3.73 -14.92
C PRO A 38 1.89 3.83 -14.32
N LEU A 39 1.57 2.90 -13.42
CA LEU A 39 0.32 2.90 -12.67
C LEU A 39 0.63 2.80 -11.16
N ALA A 40 -0.15 3.50 -10.34
CA ALA A 40 -0.02 3.47 -8.89
C ALA A 40 -1.34 3.21 -8.16
N ILE A 41 -1.22 2.74 -6.92
CA ILE A 41 -2.33 2.62 -5.97
C ILE A 41 -1.84 2.88 -4.54
N THR A 42 -2.55 3.75 -3.82
CA THR A 42 -2.32 3.92 -2.38
C THR A 42 -3.04 2.82 -1.62
N VAL A 43 -2.34 2.13 -0.72
CA VAL A 43 -2.95 1.15 0.18
C VAL A 43 -2.39 1.27 1.59
N ASN A 44 -3.08 0.64 2.52
CA ASN A 44 -2.62 0.48 3.89
C ASN A 44 -2.74 -0.97 4.40
N SER A 45 -2.98 -1.92 3.48
CA SER A 45 -3.05 -3.37 3.73
C SER A 45 -1.69 -4.08 3.65
N PHE A 46 -0.59 -3.31 3.59
CA PHE A 46 0.77 -3.85 3.56
C PHE A 46 1.10 -4.66 4.83
N THR A 47 1.80 -5.78 4.69
CA THR A 47 2.31 -6.57 5.82
C THR A 47 3.61 -7.30 5.42
N SER A 48 4.60 -7.29 6.32
CA SER A 48 5.78 -8.16 6.20
C SER A 48 5.42 -9.61 6.53
N VAL A 49 5.88 -10.58 5.74
CA VAL A 49 5.46 -11.98 5.84
C VAL A 49 6.61 -12.91 6.23
N SER A 50 7.75 -12.81 5.53
CA SER A 50 8.87 -13.75 5.72
C SER A 50 10.20 -13.03 5.55
N LEU A 51 11.22 -13.49 6.27
CA LEU A 51 12.61 -13.04 6.11
C LEU A 51 13.39 -13.88 5.10
N ASP A 52 13.14 -15.20 5.04
CA ASP A 52 13.81 -16.12 4.11
C ASP A 52 12.83 -17.19 3.58
N PRO A 53 12.41 -17.12 2.30
CA PRO A 53 12.68 -16.03 1.36
C PRO A 53 12.05 -14.70 1.84
N PRO A 54 12.55 -13.53 1.39
CA PRO A 54 12.05 -12.24 1.84
C PRO A 54 10.70 -11.94 1.19
N LEU A 55 9.60 -12.15 1.93
CA LEU A 55 8.23 -12.00 1.42
C LEU A 55 7.46 -10.90 2.16
N LEU A 56 6.61 -10.22 1.41
CA LEU A 56 5.63 -9.24 1.89
C LEU A 56 4.29 -9.43 1.17
N LEU A 57 3.21 -8.91 1.74
CA LEU A 57 1.90 -8.91 1.08
C LEU A 57 1.22 -7.55 1.10
N TRP A 58 0.25 -7.38 0.22
CA TRP A 58 -0.71 -6.28 0.20
C TRP A 58 -1.98 -6.71 -0.54
N CYS A 59 -3.07 -5.98 -0.35
CA CYS A 59 -4.38 -6.38 -0.86
C CYS A 59 -5.05 -5.25 -1.69
N PRO A 60 -5.07 -5.31 -3.04
CA PRO A 60 -5.93 -4.45 -3.85
C PRO A 60 -7.39 -4.90 -3.77
N ALA A 61 -8.31 -3.93 -3.69
CA ALA A 61 -9.75 -4.20 -3.78
C ALA A 61 -10.13 -4.63 -5.19
N GLN A 62 -10.99 -5.65 -5.33
CA GLN A 62 -11.50 -6.11 -6.63
C GLN A 62 -12.35 -5.05 -7.35
N SER A 63 -12.95 -4.12 -6.59
CA SER A 63 -13.70 -2.99 -7.12
C SER A 63 -12.83 -1.87 -7.71
N SER A 64 -11.52 -1.91 -7.51
CA SER A 64 -10.60 -0.92 -8.08
C SER A 64 -10.44 -1.14 -9.59
N LEU A 65 -10.53 -0.07 -10.38
CA LEU A 65 -10.20 -0.10 -11.82
C LEU A 65 -8.75 -0.54 -12.10
N ARG A 66 -7.90 -0.54 -11.07
CA ARG A 66 -6.47 -0.89 -11.13
C ARG A 66 -6.20 -2.34 -10.71
N HIS A 67 -7.23 -3.06 -10.25
CA HIS A 67 -7.10 -4.39 -9.67
C HIS A 67 -6.41 -5.35 -10.64
N ASP A 68 -6.99 -5.54 -11.82
CA ASP A 68 -6.52 -6.55 -12.77
C ASP A 68 -5.10 -6.25 -13.24
N THR A 69 -4.73 -4.98 -13.39
CA THR A 69 -3.36 -4.60 -13.73
C THR A 69 -2.37 -5.06 -12.67
N PHE A 70 -2.65 -4.83 -11.39
CA PHE A 70 -1.76 -5.25 -10.32
C PHE A 70 -1.76 -6.76 -10.08
N VAL A 71 -2.90 -7.43 -10.25
CA VAL A 71 -2.97 -8.89 -10.17
C VAL A 71 -2.17 -9.55 -11.30
N ASN A 72 -2.18 -8.97 -12.51
CA ASN A 72 -1.42 -9.51 -13.64
C ASN A 72 0.03 -9.01 -13.71
N ALA A 73 0.42 -8.03 -12.89
CA ALA A 73 1.78 -7.51 -12.87
C ALA A 73 2.79 -8.56 -12.35
N GLU A 74 3.87 -8.76 -13.10
CA GLU A 74 4.99 -9.60 -12.64
C GLU A 74 5.89 -8.87 -11.64
N ARG A 75 5.93 -7.54 -11.72
CA ARG A 75 6.82 -6.69 -10.91
C ARG A 75 6.08 -5.46 -10.40
N PHE A 76 6.41 -5.07 -9.18
CA PHE A 76 5.88 -3.88 -8.56
C PHE A 76 6.87 -3.34 -7.52
N ALA A 77 6.73 -2.07 -7.18
CA ALA A 77 7.48 -1.45 -6.07
C ALA A 77 6.52 -0.93 -5.01
N ILE A 78 6.81 -1.20 -3.74
CA ILE A 78 6.05 -0.70 -2.58
C ILE A 78 6.85 0.41 -1.93
N HIS A 79 6.22 1.58 -1.77
CA HIS A 79 6.81 2.78 -1.18
C HIS A 79 6.15 3.04 0.16
N VAL A 80 6.86 2.87 1.27
CA VAL A 80 6.40 3.28 2.60
C VAL A 80 6.59 4.77 2.73
N LEU A 81 5.49 5.52 2.82
CA LEU A 81 5.53 6.97 2.73
C LEU A 81 6.06 7.63 3.99
N ALA A 82 6.85 8.70 3.80
CA ALA A 82 7.25 9.61 4.87
C ALA A 82 6.06 10.46 5.36
N GLU A 83 6.13 10.96 6.59
CA GLU A 83 5.10 11.80 7.22
C GLU A 83 4.72 13.02 6.36
N GLY A 84 5.69 13.62 5.67
CA GLY A 84 5.48 14.75 4.75
C GLY A 84 4.87 14.38 3.38
N GLN A 85 4.64 13.10 3.09
CA GLN A 85 4.12 12.63 1.79
C GLN A 85 2.60 12.38 1.80
N PHE A 86 1.87 13.07 2.67
CA PHE A 86 0.40 13.03 2.72
C PHE A 86 -0.26 13.33 1.36
N GLU A 87 0.21 14.36 0.65
CA GLU A 87 -0.35 14.72 -0.65
C GLU A 87 -0.18 13.61 -1.68
N MET A 88 0.97 12.92 -1.68
CA MET A 88 1.23 11.78 -2.54
C MET A 88 0.30 10.60 -2.25
N ALA A 89 0.02 10.34 -0.97
CA ALA A 89 -0.94 9.32 -0.55
C ALA A 89 -2.33 9.61 -1.13
N GLN A 90 -2.82 10.85 -1.00
CA GLN A 90 -4.13 11.23 -1.52
C GLN A 90 -4.19 11.22 -3.04
N HIS A 91 -3.11 11.68 -3.68
CA HIS A 91 -2.97 11.74 -5.14
C HIS A 91 -3.19 10.36 -5.77
N PHE A 92 -2.40 9.37 -5.37
CA PHE A 92 -2.51 8.01 -5.91
C PHE A 92 -3.64 7.18 -5.29
N ALA A 93 -4.32 7.68 -4.25
CA ALA A 93 -5.61 7.12 -3.85
C ALA A 93 -6.70 7.49 -4.89
N LYS A 94 -6.70 8.75 -5.35
CA LYS A 94 -7.70 9.30 -6.27
C LYS A 94 -7.46 8.93 -7.73
N ASN A 95 -6.25 9.10 -8.26
CA ASN A 95 -5.92 8.83 -9.65
C ASN A 95 -4.57 8.09 -9.73
N GLY A 96 -4.60 6.85 -10.19
CA GLY A 96 -3.40 6.01 -10.29
C GLY A 96 -2.50 6.32 -11.49
N GLU A 97 -2.99 7.05 -12.49
CA GLU A 97 -2.28 7.32 -13.76
C GLU A 97 -1.62 8.70 -13.80
N ALA A 98 -1.88 9.55 -12.79
CA ALA A 98 -1.42 10.94 -12.73
C ALA A 98 0.07 11.07 -12.37
N PHE A 99 0.95 10.50 -13.19
CA PHE A 99 2.40 10.58 -13.03
C PHE A 99 3.02 11.84 -13.67
N ASP A 100 2.21 12.63 -14.38
CA ASP A 100 2.59 13.89 -15.03
C ASP A 100 2.97 15.00 -14.03
N THR A 101 2.40 14.95 -12.82
CA THR A 101 2.65 15.95 -11.77
C THR A 101 3.60 15.47 -10.67
N VAL A 102 4.23 14.30 -10.82
CA VAL A 102 5.04 13.68 -9.76
C VAL A 102 6.41 13.28 -10.31
N ASN A 103 7.47 13.47 -9.53
CA ASN A 103 8.79 12.97 -9.88
C ASN A 103 8.85 11.45 -9.71
N TRP A 104 9.17 10.73 -10.77
CA TRP A 104 9.31 9.27 -10.77
C TRP A 104 10.43 8.84 -11.73
N HIS A 105 10.93 7.62 -11.52
CA HIS A 105 12.04 7.05 -12.27
C HIS A 105 11.78 5.57 -12.55
N LEU A 106 12.54 4.97 -13.46
CA LEU A 106 12.54 3.51 -13.66
C LEU A 106 13.73 2.88 -12.94
N SER A 107 13.50 1.78 -12.23
CA SER A 107 14.59 0.95 -11.72
C SER A 107 15.28 0.16 -12.84
N ALA A 108 16.37 -0.55 -12.50
CA ALA A 108 17.06 -1.44 -13.43
C ALA A 108 16.11 -2.51 -14.02
N GLU A 109 15.15 -2.98 -13.21
CA GLU A 109 14.12 -3.96 -13.57
C GLU A 109 12.90 -3.32 -14.24
N LYS A 110 13.01 -2.07 -14.72
CA LYS A 110 11.95 -1.31 -15.39
C LYS A 110 10.67 -1.14 -14.56
N THR A 111 10.80 -1.14 -13.23
CA THR A 111 9.69 -0.87 -12.33
C THR A 111 9.69 0.62 -11.98
N PRO A 112 8.58 1.37 -12.17
CA PRO A 112 8.50 2.77 -11.81
C PRO A 112 8.62 2.92 -10.31
N TYR A 113 9.39 3.91 -9.85
CA TYR A 113 9.53 4.22 -8.43
C TYR A 113 9.41 5.71 -8.13
N LEU A 114 8.99 5.99 -6.90
CA LEU A 114 8.81 7.33 -6.34
C LEU A 114 9.94 7.61 -5.34
N PRO A 115 10.79 8.64 -5.56
CA PRO A 115 11.82 9.03 -4.61
C PRO A 115 11.25 9.57 -3.28
N GLY A 116 12.05 9.51 -2.21
CA GLY A 116 11.75 10.17 -0.94
C GLY A 116 10.89 9.38 0.05
N ALA A 117 10.42 8.18 -0.32
CA ALA A 117 9.80 7.23 0.61
C ALA A 117 10.80 6.77 1.69
N ILE A 118 10.35 6.56 2.93
CA ILE A 118 11.23 6.10 4.03
C ILE A 118 11.74 4.68 3.79
N ALA A 119 10.98 3.87 3.06
CA ALA A 119 11.44 2.60 2.52
C ALA A 119 10.79 2.36 1.15
N ARG A 120 11.55 1.74 0.25
CA ARG A 120 11.05 1.19 -1.01
C ARG A 120 11.48 -0.26 -1.14
N PHE A 121 10.53 -1.13 -1.46
CA PHE A 121 10.76 -2.53 -1.77
C PHE A 121 10.45 -2.76 -3.24
N GLU A 122 11.42 -3.21 -4.03
CA GLU A 122 11.18 -3.70 -5.38
C GLU A 122 10.89 -5.20 -5.29
N CYS A 123 9.82 -5.65 -5.94
CA CYS A 123 9.28 -6.99 -5.76
C CYS A 123 9.01 -7.67 -7.10
N LYS A 124 9.22 -8.99 -7.11
CA LYS A 124 8.62 -9.89 -8.09
C LYS A 124 7.36 -10.50 -7.47
N LYS A 125 6.26 -10.59 -8.23
CA LYS A 125 5.07 -11.30 -7.75
C LYS A 125 5.43 -12.77 -7.52
N PHE A 126 5.18 -13.23 -6.30
CA PHE A 126 5.44 -14.60 -5.87
C PHE A 126 4.18 -15.47 -6.00
N ALA A 127 3.04 -14.97 -5.52
CA ALA A 127 1.74 -15.62 -5.62
C ALA A 127 0.59 -14.62 -5.43
N ASP A 128 -0.63 -15.02 -5.77
CA ASP A 128 -1.85 -14.32 -5.40
C ASP A 128 -2.96 -15.28 -4.95
N TYR A 129 -3.83 -14.80 -4.06
CA TYR A 129 -4.88 -15.61 -3.44
C TYR A 129 -6.20 -14.82 -3.31
N PRO A 130 -7.36 -15.48 -3.38
CA PRO A 130 -8.64 -14.84 -3.07
C PRO A 130 -8.68 -14.34 -1.62
N GLY A 131 -9.20 -13.12 -1.42
CA GLY A 131 -9.31 -12.46 -0.11
C GLY A 131 -10.70 -11.90 0.17
N GLY A 132 -11.76 -12.52 -0.34
CA GLY A 132 -13.12 -11.97 -0.30
C GLY A 132 -13.32 -10.92 -1.39
N ASP A 133 -13.57 -9.67 -1.01
CA ASP A 133 -13.70 -8.52 -1.93
C ASP A 133 -12.33 -7.89 -2.32
N HIS A 134 -11.24 -8.51 -1.87
CA HIS A 134 -9.86 -8.17 -2.23
C HIS A 134 -9.14 -9.40 -2.82
N THR A 135 -8.00 -9.14 -3.44
CA THR A 135 -7.00 -10.18 -3.78
C THR A 135 -5.79 -9.98 -2.88
N ILE A 136 -5.20 -11.05 -2.35
CA ILE A 136 -3.97 -10.99 -1.56
C ILE A 136 -2.81 -11.21 -2.53
N ILE A 137 -1.96 -10.21 -2.71
CA ILE A 137 -0.76 -10.31 -3.55
C ILE A 137 0.45 -10.52 -2.63
N LEU A 138 1.18 -11.61 -2.84
CA LEU A 138 2.43 -11.95 -2.17
C LEU A 138 3.59 -11.61 -3.10
N GLY A 139 4.52 -10.78 -2.63
CA GLY A 139 5.71 -10.35 -3.35
C GLY A 139 6.99 -10.85 -2.70
N GLU A 140 7.93 -11.32 -3.52
CA GLU A 140 9.30 -11.59 -3.13
C GLU A 140 10.16 -10.35 -3.37
N VAL A 141 10.84 -9.89 -2.32
CA VAL A 141 11.63 -8.67 -2.34
C VAL A 141 12.97 -8.93 -3.04
N THR A 142 13.22 -8.20 -4.13
CA THR A 142 14.46 -8.30 -4.91
C THR A 142 15.46 -7.19 -4.59
N SER A 143 15.00 -6.05 -4.07
CA SER A 143 15.84 -4.92 -3.66
C SER A 143 15.13 -4.04 -2.64
N VAL A 144 15.91 -3.40 -1.76
CA VAL A 144 15.42 -2.48 -0.72
C VAL A 144 16.20 -1.17 -0.78
N THR A 145 15.50 -0.05 -0.71
CA THR A 145 16.08 1.28 -0.49
C THR A 145 15.46 1.87 0.76
N THR A 146 16.25 2.49 1.64
CA THR A 146 15.76 3.17 2.84
C THR A 146 16.20 4.62 2.86
N THR A 147 15.42 5.47 3.50
CA THR A 147 15.73 6.88 3.74
C THR A 147 15.34 7.22 5.18
N PRO A 148 16.20 7.89 5.96
CA PRO A 148 15.85 8.31 7.32
C PRO A 148 14.61 9.21 7.34
N GLY A 149 13.72 9.01 8.32
CA GLY A 149 12.53 9.84 8.48
C GLY A 149 11.43 9.14 9.27
N LYS A 150 10.39 9.89 9.60
CA LYS A 150 9.16 9.37 10.21
C LYS A 150 8.19 8.94 9.11
N GLY A 151 7.48 7.83 9.35
CA GLY A 151 6.46 7.32 8.43
C GLY A 151 5.11 8.01 8.60
N LEU A 152 4.37 8.14 7.50
CA LEU A 152 2.97 8.56 7.52
C LEU A 152 2.11 7.43 8.10
N ILE A 153 1.31 7.76 9.11
CA ILE A 153 0.40 6.84 9.79
C ILE A 153 -1.05 7.15 9.39
N PHE A 154 -1.84 6.09 9.26
CA PHE A 154 -3.29 6.16 9.10
C PHE A 154 -3.99 5.36 10.20
N LYS A 155 -4.92 6.01 10.89
CA LYS A 155 -5.69 5.39 11.98
C LYS A 155 -7.05 6.05 12.07
N ARG A 156 -8.12 5.25 12.18
CA ARG A 156 -9.51 5.73 12.29
C ARG A 156 -9.91 6.80 11.26
N GLY A 157 -9.47 6.63 10.00
CA GLY A 157 -9.79 7.56 8.92
C GLY A 157 -8.97 8.86 8.93
N GLN A 158 -7.96 8.98 9.81
CA GLN A 158 -7.14 10.17 9.96
C GLN A 158 -5.68 9.86 9.61
N TYR A 159 -5.03 10.83 8.98
CA TYR A 159 -3.59 10.81 8.74
C TYR A 159 -2.85 11.49 9.88
N GLY A 160 -1.62 11.05 10.18
CA GLY A 160 -0.77 11.67 11.18
C GLY A 160 0.65 11.10 11.18
N GLY A 161 1.43 11.46 12.19
CA GLY A 161 2.79 10.96 12.41
C GLY A 161 2.88 9.95 13.55
N PHE A 162 4.01 9.26 13.63
CA PHE A 162 4.37 8.45 14.78
C PHE A 162 5.04 9.32 15.86
N LEU A 163 4.56 9.20 17.10
CA LEU A 163 5.18 9.80 18.27
C LEU A 163 5.87 8.69 19.06
N GLU A 164 7.19 8.80 19.20
CA GLU A 164 7.99 7.91 20.03
C GLU A 164 7.55 8.00 21.48
N GLN A 165 7.52 6.86 22.16
CA GLN A 165 7.34 6.85 23.61
C GLN A 165 8.69 7.20 24.27
N PRO A 166 8.68 8.01 25.34
CA PRO A 166 9.87 8.37 26.08
C PRO A 166 10.50 7.16 26.80
#